data_AF-A0A9Q0KPZ6-F1
#
_entry.id   AF-A0A9Q0KPZ6-F1
#
_cell.length_a   1.000
_cell.length_b   1.000
_cell.length_c   1.000
_cell.angle_alpha   90.00
_cell.angle_beta   90.00
_cell.angle_gamma   90.00
#
_symmetry.space_group_name_H-M   'P 1'
#
loop_
_entity.id
_entity.type
_entity.pdbx_description
1 polymer ?
#
loop_
_entity_poly.entity_id
_entity_poly.type
_entity_poly.pdbx_seq_one_letter_code
_entity_poly.pdbx_strand_id
1 'polypeptide(L)'
;MAAKGVCLHHISRESSDVKRLAKFYNEILGFEKIECPDNGIYERIWMRLPPVFSLHLIERNPKTKLPEGPWSSTDAIADPKNLSRGHHICFAVSNYDSFVQTIKVRGLRARGSYP
;
A
#
# COMPACT_ATOMS: atom_id res chain seq x y z
N MET A 1 -6.98 -22.44 8.68
CA MET A 1 -6.18 -21.21 8.77
C MET A 1 -7.07 -20.01 8.50
N ALA A 2 -6.87 -18.88 9.19
CA ALA A 2 -7.67 -17.66 9.00
C ALA A 2 -7.51 -17.04 7.61
N ALA A 3 -6.29 -17.05 7.07
CA ALA A 3 -5.93 -16.47 5.77
C ALA A 3 -5.86 -17.56 4.68
N LYS A 4 -7.00 -18.17 4.35
CA LYS A 4 -7.05 -19.17 3.28
C LYS A 4 -6.71 -18.50 1.93
N GLY A 5 -5.84 -19.14 1.15
CA GLY A 5 -5.41 -18.63 -0.16
C GLY A 5 -4.64 -17.31 -0.09
N VAL A 6 -3.95 -17.03 1.02
CA VAL A 6 -3.20 -15.78 1.17
C VAL A 6 -2.12 -15.65 0.10
N CYS A 7 -2.08 -14.50 -0.56
CA CYS A 7 -1.00 -14.14 -1.47
C CYS A 7 -0.61 -12.67 -1.29
N LEU A 8 0.68 -12.37 -1.49
CA LEU A 8 1.14 -11.00 -1.58
C LEU A 8 0.52 -10.37 -2.83
N HIS A 9 -0.28 -9.32 -2.65
CA HIS A 9 -0.92 -8.63 -3.76
C HIS A 9 -0.07 -7.47 -4.26
N HIS A 10 0.37 -6.58 -3.35
CA HIS A 10 1.24 -5.45 -3.70
C HIS A 10 1.92 -4.87 -2.48
N ILE A 11 3.00 -4.11 -2.72
CA ILE A 11 3.62 -3.24 -1.72
C ILE A 11 3.36 -1.79 -2.13
N SER A 12 2.95 -0.98 -1.17
CA SER A 12 2.79 0.46 -1.37
C SER A 12 3.91 1.26 -0.73
N ARG A 13 4.43 2.21 -1.50
CA ARG A 13 5.54 3.06 -1.13
C ARG A 13 5.19 4.52 -1.40
N GLU A 14 5.05 5.32 -0.35
CA GLU A 14 4.99 6.77 -0.54
C GLU A 14 6.36 7.36 -0.94
N SER A 15 6.33 8.45 -1.70
CA SER A 15 7.49 9.27 -1.99
C SER A 15 7.10 10.73 -2.25
N SER A 16 7.99 11.67 -1.93
CA SER A 16 7.86 13.07 -2.34
C SER A 16 8.10 13.29 -3.85
N ASP A 17 8.69 12.31 -4.54
CA ASP A 17 8.96 12.36 -5.99
C ASP A 17 8.75 10.97 -6.61
N VAL A 18 7.48 10.65 -6.87
CA VAL A 18 7.07 9.36 -7.42
C VAL A 18 7.59 9.14 -8.84
N LYS A 19 7.80 10.20 -9.63
CA LYS A 19 8.30 10.10 -11.01
C LYS A 19 9.77 9.70 -11.04
N ARG A 20 10.61 10.35 -10.22
CA ARG A 20 12.03 9.96 -10.08
C ARG A 20 12.17 8.55 -9.55
N LEU A 21 11.35 8.16 -8.58
CA LEU A 21 11.37 6.82 -8.02
C LEU A 21 10.91 5.77 -9.05
N ALA A 22 9.83 6.05 -9.80
CA ALA A 22 9.38 5.18 -10.88
C ALA A 22 10.43 5.03 -11.97
N LYS A 23 11.16 6.11 -12.30
CA LYS A 23 12.28 6.06 -13.25
C LYS A 23 13.35 5.09 -12.80
N PHE A 24 13.75 5.13 -11.52
CA PHE A 24 14.70 4.16 -10.95
C PHE A 24 14.20 2.71 -11.10
N TYR A 25 12.97 2.42 -10.67
CA TYR A 25 12.43 1.06 -10.76
C TYR A 25 12.31 0.57 -12.21
N ASN A 26 11.94 1.45 -13.15
CA ASN A 26 11.76 1.09 -14.54
C ASN A 26 13.11 0.93 -15.26
N GLU A 27 13.97 1.94 -15.20
CA GLU A 27 15.20 1.98 -16.01
C GLU A 27 16.34 1.16 -15.42
N ILE A 28 16.41 1.04 -14.09
CA ILE A 28 17.51 0.33 -13.41
C ILE A 28 17.10 -1.10 -13.06
N LEU A 29 15.87 -1.30 -12.57
CA LEU A 29 15.41 -2.60 -12.08
C LEU A 29 14.46 -3.33 -13.04
N GLY A 30 14.13 -2.73 -14.19
CA GLY A 30 13.34 -3.38 -15.24
C GLY A 30 11.85 -3.54 -14.91
N PHE A 31 11.30 -2.77 -13.98
CA PHE A 31 9.86 -2.80 -13.70
C PHE A 31 9.06 -2.24 -14.88
N GLU A 32 7.92 -2.84 -15.17
CA GLU A 32 6.97 -2.35 -16.15
C GLU A 32 5.96 -1.42 -15.49
N LYS A 33 5.69 -0.24 -16.07
CA LYS A 33 4.54 0.57 -15.64
C LYS A 33 3.25 -0.13 -16.09
N ILE A 34 2.27 -0.21 -15.20
CA ILE A 34 0.93 -0.74 -15.51
C ILE A 34 -0.12 0.35 -15.33
N GLU A 35 -1.32 0.12 -15.86
CA GLU A 35 -2.43 1.07 -15.78
C GLU A 35 -2.74 1.44 -14.32
N CYS A 36 -2.84 2.74 -14.06
CA CYS A 36 -3.23 3.29 -12.79
C CYS A 36 -4.45 4.19 -13.02
N PRO A 37 -5.63 3.85 -12.47
CA PRO A 37 -6.77 4.75 -12.50
C PRO A 37 -6.41 6.08 -11.82
N ASP A 38 -6.48 7.17 -12.57
CA ASP A 38 -6.30 8.50 -12.02
C ASP A 38 -7.48 8.82 -11.09
N ASN A 39 -7.19 9.33 -9.90
CA ASN A 39 -8.22 9.84 -8.99
C ASN A 39 -8.32 11.37 -8.99
N GLY A 40 -7.40 12.08 -9.67
CA GLY A 40 -7.35 13.53 -9.71
C GLY A 40 -6.99 14.23 -8.39
N ILE A 41 -6.61 13.47 -7.34
CA ILE A 41 -6.39 14.02 -5.98
C ILE A 41 -4.89 14.01 -5.62
N TYR A 42 -4.13 13.03 -6.10
CA TYR A 42 -2.69 12.89 -5.82
C TYR A 42 -2.04 11.94 -6.80
N GLU A 43 -0.74 12.11 -7.03
CA GLU A 43 -0.02 11.28 -7.99
C GLU A 43 0.16 9.85 -7.49
N ARG A 44 -0.06 8.87 -8.37
CA ARG A 44 0.16 7.44 -8.10
C ARG A 44 0.70 6.76 -9.34
N ILE A 45 1.61 5.82 -9.15
CA ILE A 45 2.19 5.03 -10.24
C ILE A 45 2.15 3.57 -9.83
N TRP A 46 1.54 2.73 -10.67
CA TRP A 46 1.60 1.28 -10.52
C TRP A 46 2.70 0.71 -11.41
N MET A 47 3.46 -0.20 -10.83
CA MET A 47 4.54 -0.89 -11.50
C MET A 47 4.47 -2.38 -11.21
N ARG A 48 4.96 -3.19 -12.13
CA ARG A 48 5.02 -4.64 -12.02
C ARG A 48 6.44 -5.11 -12.29
N LEU A 49 6.93 -6.00 -11.43
CA LEU A 49 8.09 -6.84 -11.72
C LEU A 49 7.57 -8.27 -11.94
N PRO A 50 7.65 -8.81 -13.17
CA PRO A 50 7.26 -10.19 -13.44
C PRO A 50 8.02 -11.18 -12.54
N PRO A 51 7.40 -12.31 -12.14
CA PRO A 51 6.08 -12.78 -12.55
C PRO A 51 4.91 -12.34 -11.64
N VAL A 52 5.14 -11.79 -10.44
CA VAL A 52 4.08 -11.71 -9.41
C VAL A 52 4.07 -10.44 -8.55
N PHE A 53 5.02 -9.53 -8.73
CA PHE A 53 5.18 -8.40 -7.80
C PHE A 53 4.60 -7.11 -8.36
N SER A 54 3.65 -6.51 -7.65
CA SER A 54 3.16 -5.16 -7.94
C SER A 54 3.64 -4.16 -6.88
N LEU A 55 4.14 -3.02 -7.36
CA LEU A 55 4.57 -1.88 -6.58
C LEU A 55 3.65 -0.70 -6.85
N HIS A 56 3.09 -0.14 -5.79
CA HIS A 56 2.21 1.03 -5.84
C HIS A 56 2.92 2.23 -5.22
N LEU A 57 3.43 3.12 -6.07
CA LEU A 57 4.05 4.37 -5.63
C LEU A 57 2.96 5.42 -5.40
N ILE A 58 3.00 6.09 -4.26
CA ILE A 58 2.00 7.09 -3.87
C ILE A 58 2.68 8.42 -3.55
N GLU A 59 2.11 9.52 -4.03
CA GLU A 59 2.54 10.85 -3.63
C GLU A 59 2.34 11.05 -2.14
N ARG A 60 3.44 11.37 -1.46
CA ARG A 60 3.44 11.72 -0.05
C ARG A 60 2.61 12.97 0.18
N ASN A 61 1.77 12.94 1.22
CA ASN A 61 1.07 14.16 1.64
C ASN A 61 2.10 15.16 2.24
N PRO A 62 2.28 16.36 1.67
CA PRO A 62 3.27 17.33 2.16
C PRO A 62 2.93 17.86 3.56
N LYS A 63 1.66 17.71 4.00
CA LYS A 63 1.21 18.09 5.34
C LYS A 63 1.54 17.04 6.40
N THR A 64 1.95 15.82 6.01
CA THR A 64 2.31 14.77 6.96
C THR A 64 3.82 14.69 7.15
N LYS A 65 4.25 14.66 8.42
CA LYS A 65 5.65 14.44 8.79
C LYS A 65 6.03 12.95 8.79
N LEU A 66 5.23 12.08 8.16
CA LEU A 66 5.48 10.64 8.10
C LEU A 66 6.72 10.37 7.26
N PRO A 67 7.81 9.85 7.81
CA PRO A 67 9.05 9.69 7.08
C PRO A 67 9.02 8.47 6.17
N GLU A 68 9.79 8.55 5.09
CA GLU A 68 9.91 7.50 4.08
C GLU A 68 10.71 6.26 4.58
N GLY A 69 10.71 5.92 5.87
CA GLY A 69 11.62 4.89 6.38
C GLY A 69 11.16 4.26 7.69
N PRO A 70 11.65 3.04 8.00
CA PRO A 70 11.15 2.16 9.05
C PRO A 70 11.32 2.67 10.50
N TRP A 71 11.75 3.92 10.71
CA TRP A 71 12.23 4.40 12.02
C TRP A 71 11.73 5.75 12.51
N SER A 72 10.70 6.36 11.92
CA SER A 72 10.42 7.75 12.30
C SER A 72 8.95 8.19 12.35
N SER A 73 8.02 7.29 12.65
CA SER A 73 6.75 7.72 13.25
C SER A 73 6.72 7.38 14.74
N THR A 74 6.76 8.39 15.59
CA THR A 74 6.36 8.26 17.01
C THR A 74 4.83 8.17 17.16
N ASP A 75 4.09 8.50 16.10
CA ASP A 75 2.63 8.36 16.04
C ASP A 75 2.25 7.21 15.10
N ALA A 76 2.18 6.01 15.66
CA ALA A 76 1.50 4.86 15.01
C ALA A 76 -0.03 5.06 14.92
N ILE A 77 -0.54 6.21 15.39
CA ILE A 77 -1.96 6.52 15.50
C ILE A 77 -2.42 7.21 14.21
N ALA A 78 -2.65 6.39 13.19
CA ALA A 78 -3.22 6.82 11.92
C ALA A 78 -4.64 7.40 12.12
N ASP A 79 -4.82 8.70 11.88
CA ASP A 79 -6.10 9.21 11.38
C ASP A 79 -6.48 8.36 10.16
N PRO A 80 -7.66 7.69 10.15
CA PRO A 80 -8.12 6.88 9.03
C PRO A 80 -8.03 7.57 7.66
N LYS A 81 -8.10 8.91 7.63
CA LYS A 81 -7.96 9.71 6.41
C LYS A 81 -6.59 9.58 5.75
N ASN A 82 -5.55 9.18 6.48
CA ASN A 82 -4.19 9.02 5.98
C ASN A 82 -3.87 7.58 5.50
N LEU A 83 -4.78 6.62 5.68
CA LEU A 83 -4.55 5.22 5.30
C LEU A 83 -4.37 5.03 3.80
N SER A 84 -5.03 5.86 2.98
CA SER A 84 -4.97 5.78 1.51
C SER A 84 -3.63 6.23 0.90
N ARG A 85 -2.76 6.85 1.71
CA ARG A 85 -1.46 7.39 1.27
C ARG A 85 -0.26 6.80 2.02
N GLY A 86 -0.48 5.92 3.00
CA GLY A 86 0.59 5.36 3.83
C GLY A 86 1.27 4.13 3.22
N HIS A 87 2.47 3.82 3.72
CA HIS A 87 3.16 2.55 3.43
C HIS A 87 2.35 1.35 3.92
N HIS A 88 2.15 0.36 3.05
CA HIS A 88 1.47 -0.88 3.43
C HIS A 88 1.89 -2.06 2.55
N ILE A 89 1.66 -3.25 3.07
CA ILE A 89 1.76 -4.51 2.35
C ILE A 89 0.35 -5.06 2.23
N CYS A 90 -0.12 -5.26 1.01
CA CYS A 90 -1.45 -5.77 0.73
C CYS A 90 -1.40 -7.28 0.49
N PHE A 91 -2.31 -8.00 1.14
CA PHE A 91 -2.52 -9.41 0.93
C PHE A 91 -3.92 -9.65 0.38
N ALA A 92 -4.02 -10.47 -0.65
CA ALA A 92 -5.30 -11.05 -1.05
C ALA A 92 -5.55 -12.32 -0.25
N VAL A 93 -6.83 -12.58 0.05
CA VAL A 93 -7.32 -13.78 0.74
C VAL A 93 -8.56 -14.26 0.02
N SER A 94 -8.87 -15.55 0.12
CA SER A 94 -10.03 -16.12 -0.59
C SER A 94 -11.38 -15.64 -0.07
N ASN A 95 -11.45 -15.13 1.17
CA ASN A 95 -12.67 -14.59 1.77
C ASN A 95 -12.31 -13.49 2.79
N TYR A 96 -12.63 -12.24 2.44
CA TYR A 96 -12.30 -11.07 3.25
C TYR A 96 -13.10 -11.02 4.56
N ASP A 97 -14.40 -11.27 4.53
CA ASP A 97 -15.28 -11.15 5.69
C ASP A 97 -14.92 -12.16 6.78
N SER A 98 -14.71 -13.42 6.38
CA SER A 98 -14.28 -14.50 7.27
C SER A 98 -12.92 -14.18 7.90
N PHE A 99 -12.00 -13.61 7.12
CA PHE A 99 -10.69 -13.16 7.61
C PHE A 99 -10.82 -12.05 8.65
N VAL A 100 -11.60 -10.99 8.35
CA VAL A 100 -11.84 -9.87 9.27
C VAL A 100 -12.56 -10.32 10.54
N GLN A 101 -13.55 -11.19 10.44
CA GLN A 101 -14.23 -11.76 11.60
C GLN A 101 -13.23 -12.53 12.48
N THR A 102 -12.37 -13.35 11.87
CA THR A 102 -11.35 -14.10 12.62
C THR A 102 -10.36 -13.18 13.33
N ILE A 103 -9.94 -12.07 12.69
CA ILE A 103 -9.10 -11.04 13.33
C ILE A 103 -9.81 -10.45 14.56
N LYS A 104 -11.09 -10.06 14.41
CA LYS A 104 -11.89 -9.49 15.51
C LYS A 104 -12.05 -10.45 16.68
N VAL A 105 -12.39 -11.71 16.42
CA VAL A 105 -12.55 -12.76 17.45
C VAL A 105 -11.24 -12.99 18.22
N ARG A 106 -10.09 -12.82 17.56
CA ARG A 106 -8.77 -12.96 18.19
C ARG A 106 -8.30 -11.69 18.93
N GLY A 107 -9.16 -10.69 19.10
CA GLY A 107 -8.82 -9.43 19.78
C GLY A 107 -7.89 -8.52 18.97
N LEU A 108 -7.67 -8.81 17.69
CA LEU A 108 -6.85 -7.99 16.80
C LEU A 108 -7.71 -6.89 16.16
N ARG A 109 -7.10 -5.73 15.90
CA ARG A 109 -7.80 -4.58 15.31
C ARG A 109 -7.84 -4.69 13.78
N ALA A 110 -9.00 -5.02 13.22
CA ALA A 110 -9.28 -4.77 11.81
C ALA A 110 -9.87 -3.35 11.65
N ARG A 111 -9.25 -2.50 10.81
CA ARG A 111 -9.90 -1.26 10.34
C ARG A 111 -10.40 -1.51 8.92
N GLY A 112 -11.72 -1.63 8.77
CA GLY A 112 -12.37 -1.72 7.47
C GLY A 112 -13.04 -0.38 7.15
N SER A 113 -12.70 0.18 5.99
CA SER A 113 -13.53 1.18 5.33
C SER A 113 -14.69 0.46 4.64
N TYR A 114 -15.93 0.84 4.95
CA TYR A 114 -17.07 1.08 4.05
C TYR A 114 -18.30 1.48 4.90
N PRO A 115 -19.29 2.23 4.38
CA PRO A 115 -19.97 2.05 3.09
C PRO A 115 -19.38 2.82 1.91
#